data_AF-A0A1R0H4Z8-F1
#
_entry.id   AF-A0A1R0H4Z8-F1
#
_cell.length_a   1.000
_cell.length_b   1.000
_cell.length_c   1.000
_cell.angle_alpha   90.00
_cell.angle_beta   90.00
_cell.angle_gamma   90.00
#
_symmetry.space_group_name_H-M   'P 1'
#
loop_
_entity.id
_entity.type
_entity.pdbx_description
1 polymer ?
#
loop_
_entity_poly.entity_id
_entity_poly.type
_entity_poly.pdbx_seq_one_letter_code
_entity_poly.pdbx_strand_id
1 'polypeptide(L)'
;MLKKLKSDLKKRVGVYEWKKISDICPARIVQARAGQFSKDAYLFQVVVRIQQFQSISIYSKNGKLIGGDPDKPIPINEYVVFQKTTGPDGTPWLIYGKLEETKFLVPYKK
;
A
#
# COMPACT_ATOMS: atom_id res chain seq x y z
N MET A 1 -0.54 -2.23 10.41
CA MET A 1 -1.58 -1.71 9.49
C MET A 1 -2.42 -2.82 8.84
N LEU A 2 -1.82 -3.93 8.37
CA LEU A 2 -2.58 -5.09 7.85
C LEU A 2 -3.61 -5.71 8.83
N LYS A 3 -3.32 -5.71 10.15
CA LYS A 3 -4.29 -6.15 11.17
C LYS A 3 -5.59 -5.32 11.17
N LYS A 4 -5.51 -4.02 10.84
CA LYS A 4 -6.69 -3.15 10.69
C LYS A 4 -7.46 -3.49 9.41
N LEU A 5 -6.76 -3.66 8.28
CA LEU A 5 -7.38 -3.98 7.00
C LEU A 5 -8.28 -5.22 7.06
N LYS A 6 -7.85 -6.30 7.73
CA LYS A 6 -8.68 -7.50 7.90
C LYS A 6 -9.95 -7.22 8.70
N SER A 7 -9.87 -6.36 9.72
CA SER A 7 -11.02 -5.94 10.51
C SER A 7 -11.96 -5.03 9.72
N ASP A 8 -11.41 -4.11 8.94
CA ASP A 8 -12.17 -3.18 8.10
C ASP A 8 -12.90 -3.94 6.97
N LEU A 9 -12.25 -4.96 6.40
CA LEU A 9 -12.86 -5.86 5.41
C LEU A 9 -14.03 -6.68 5.99
N LYS A 10 -14.08 -6.95 7.30
CA LYS A 10 -15.24 -7.60 7.92
C LYS A 10 -16.47 -6.68 7.93
N LYS A 11 -16.26 -5.37 8.00
CA LYS A 11 -17.30 -4.34 7.97
C LYS A 11 -17.62 -3.84 6.56
N ARG A 12 -17.14 -4.54 5.53
CA ARG A 12 -17.34 -4.13 4.14
C ARG A 12 -18.84 -4.08 3.79
N VAL A 13 -19.24 -3.00 3.15
CA VAL A 13 -20.62 -2.78 2.68
C VAL A 13 -20.97 -3.59 1.42
N GLY A 14 -19.97 -4.20 0.78
CA GLY A 14 -20.11 -4.92 -0.48
C GLY A 14 -18.87 -5.73 -0.85
N VAL A 15 -18.86 -6.26 -2.07
CA VAL A 15 -17.71 -6.88 -2.72
C VAL A 15 -16.88 -5.78 -3.38
N TYR A 16 -15.60 -5.73 -3.06
CA TYR A 16 -14.67 -4.74 -3.60
C TYR A 16 -13.90 -5.39 -4.75
N GLU A 17 -13.99 -4.80 -5.93
CA GLU A 17 -13.17 -5.15 -7.07
C GLU A 17 -12.14 -4.05 -7.29
N TRP A 18 -10.87 -4.44 -7.31
CA TRP A 18 -9.76 -3.53 -7.53
C TRP A 18 -8.96 -4.02 -8.73
N LYS A 19 -8.57 -3.10 -9.60
CA LYS A 19 -7.79 -3.39 -10.80
C LYS A 19 -6.61 -2.42 -10.90
N LYS A 20 -5.42 -2.98 -11.12
CA LYS A 20 -4.28 -2.22 -11.65
C LYS A 20 -4.49 -2.08 -13.16
N ILE A 21 -4.49 -0.85 -13.67
CA ILE A 21 -4.68 -0.56 -15.09
C ILE A 21 -3.33 -0.40 -15.79
N SER A 22 -2.48 0.50 -15.30
CA SER A 22 -1.14 0.72 -15.85
C SER A 22 -0.22 1.40 -14.84
N ASP A 23 1.09 1.29 -15.06
CA ASP A 23 2.09 2.06 -14.32
C ASP A 23 2.26 3.44 -14.96
N ILE A 24 2.19 4.51 -14.17
CA ILE A 24 2.52 5.88 -14.60
C ILE A 24 4.04 6.02 -14.68
N CYS A 25 4.73 5.48 -13.67
CA CYS A 25 6.18 5.38 -13.61
C CYS A 25 6.58 4.04 -12.96
N PRO A 26 7.78 3.51 -13.26
CA PRO A 26 8.30 2.35 -12.55
C PRO A 26 8.35 2.59 -11.04
N ALA A 27 7.94 1.58 -10.27
CA ALA A 27 8.03 1.63 -8.82
C ALA A 27 9.51 1.79 -8.40
N ARG A 28 9.77 2.67 -7.43
CA ARG A 28 11.15 2.98 -7.00
C ARG A 28 11.28 3.03 -5.49
N ILE A 29 12.43 2.59 -4.99
CA ILE A 29 12.81 2.74 -3.59
C ILE A 29 13.08 4.22 -3.32
N VAL A 30 12.44 4.77 -2.29
CA VAL A 30 12.62 6.17 -1.86
C VAL A 30 13.44 6.24 -0.58
N GLN A 31 13.27 5.27 0.31
CA GLN A 31 13.99 5.20 1.57
C GLN A 31 14.25 3.75 1.95
N ALA A 32 15.44 3.48 2.49
CA ALA A 32 15.76 2.24 3.17
C ALA A 32 16.30 2.56 4.57
N ARG A 33 15.88 1.76 5.55
CA ARG A 33 16.34 1.82 6.94
C ARG A 33 16.56 0.40 7.44
N ALA A 34 17.58 0.24 8.28
CA ALA A 34 17.85 -1.00 8.98
C ALA A 34 18.10 -0.68 10.45
N GLY A 35 17.67 -1.58 11.33
CA GLY A 35 17.92 -1.48 12.76
C GLY A 35 18.13 -2.87 13.34
N GLN A 36 19.11 -3.00 14.22
CA GLN A 36 19.31 -4.21 15.00
C GLN A 36 18.36 -4.17 16.20
N PHE A 37 17.56 -5.22 16.41
CA PHE A 37 16.65 -5.30 17.57
C PHE A 37 17.02 -6.44 18.52
N SER A 38 17.88 -7.36 18.10
CA SER A 38 18.56 -8.31 18.97
C SER A 38 19.95 -8.62 18.43
N LYS A 39 20.79 -9.31 19.22
CA LYS A 39 22.18 -9.63 18.85
C LYS A 39 22.29 -10.27 17.45
N ASP A 40 21.33 -11.12 17.08
CA ASP A 40 21.36 -11.88 15.82
C ASP A 40 20.19 -11.54 14.87
N ALA A 41 19.47 -10.44 15.14
CA ALA A 41 18.28 -10.08 14.38
C ALA A 41 18.23 -8.61 13.98
N TYR A 42 17.96 -8.40 12.70
CA TYR A 42 17.82 -7.09 12.08
C TYR A 42 16.41 -6.93 11.52
N LEU A 43 15.91 -5.71 11.60
CA LEU A 43 14.69 -5.26 10.95
C LEU A 43 15.08 -4.33 9.82
N PHE A 44 14.58 -4.64 8.63
CA PHE A 44 14.78 -3.84 7.42
C PHE A 44 13.44 -3.27 6.99
N GLN A 45 13.42 -1.97 6.69
CA GLN A 45 12.26 -1.30 6.13
C GLN A 45 12.64 -0.56 4.85
N VAL A 46 11.84 -0.74 3.82
CA VAL A 46 12.01 -0.10 2.53
C VAL A 46 10.69 0.58 2.15
N VAL A 47 10.76 1.88 1.85
CA VAL A 47 9.64 2.65 1.34
C VAL A 47 9.72 2.66 -0.18
N VAL A 48 8.71 2.12 -0.83
CA VAL A 48 8.59 2.08 -2.29
C VAL A 48 7.48 3.05 -2.71
N ARG A 49 7.82 3.95 -3.64
CA ARG A 49 6.83 4.80 -4.30
C ARG A 49 6.22 4.05 -5.48
N ILE A 50 4.90 3.97 -5.50
CA ILE A 50 4.09 3.34 -6.55
C ILE A 50 3.22 4.42 -7.18
N GLN A 51 3.33 4.59 -8.51
CA GLN A 51 2.52 5.54 -9.27
C GLN A 51 1.82 4.80 -10.40
N GLN A 52 0.50 4.69 -10.31
CA GLN A 52 -0.31 3.82 -11.17
C GLN A 52 -1.65 4.45 -11.48
N PHE A 53 -2.26 4.03 -12.59
CA PHE A 53 -3.69 4.14 -12.78
C PHE A 53 -4.37 2.90 -12.20
N GLN A 54 -5.37 3.11 -11.35
CA GLN A 54 -6.13 2.04 -10.71
C GLN A 54 -7.62 2.34 -10.78
N SER A 55 -8.45 1.30 -10.82
CA SER A 55 -9.91 1.44 -10.65
C SER A 55 -10.38 0.59 -9.47
N ILE A 56 -11.43 1.09 -8.82
CA ILE A 56 -12.09 0.41 -7.71
C ILE A 56 -13.60 0.48 -7.93
N SER A 57 -14.27 -0.63 -7.68
CA SER A 57 -15.71 -0.76 -7.75
C SER A 57 -16.21 -1.54 -6.56
N ILE A 58 -17.36 -1.14 -6.04
CA ILE A 58 -17.98 -1.76 -4.88
C ILE A 58 -19.35 -2.25 -5.34
N TYR A 59 -19.58 -3.55 -5.25
CA TYR A 59 -20.83 -4.19 -5.59
C TYR A 59 -21.58 -4.61 -4.33
N SER A 60 -22.89 -4.40 -4.29
CA SER A 60 -23.76 -4.97 -3.26
C SER A 60 -23.72 -6.51 -3.34
N LYS A 61 -24.21 -7.19 -2.29
CA LYS A 61 -24.36 -8.66 -2.27
C LYS A 61 -25.17 -9.19 -3.47
N ASN A 62 -26.05 -8.36 -4.03
CA ASN A 62 -26.90 -8.71 -5.18
C ASN A 62 -26.26 -8.31 -6.54
N GLY A 63 -24.97 -7.94 -6.56
CA GLY A 63 -24.25 -7.59 -7.80
C GLY A 63 -24.47 -6.18 -8.34
N LYS A 64 -25.29 -5.35 -7.68
CA LYS A 64 -25.49 -3.94 -8.08
C LYS A 64 -24.27 -3.09 -7.73
N LEU A 65 -23.77 -2.28 -8.67
CA LEU A 65 -22.72 -1.29 -8.39
C LEU A 65 -23.26 -0.23 -7.40
N ILE A 66 -22.56 -0.07 -6.27
CA ILE A 66 -22.93 0.85 -5.19
C ILE A 66 -21.84 1.88 -4.88
N GLY A 67 -20.66 1.76 -5.49
CA GLY A 67 -19.60 2.74 -5.33
C GLY A 67 -18.44 2.53 -6.29
N GLY A 68 -17.69 3.60 -6.54
CA GLY A 68 -16.62 3.59 -7.53
C GLY A 68 -17.12 3.46 -8.96
N ASP A 69 -16.19 3.21 -9.87
CA ASP A 69 -16.45 3.10 -11.31
C ASP A 69 -15.38 2.19 -11.94
N PRO A 70 -15.76 1.04 -12.53
CA PRO A 70 -14.80 0.08 -13.08
C PRO A 70 -14.07 0.62 -14.31
N ASP A 71 -14.72 1.51 -15.06
CA ASP A 71 -14.28 2.00 -16.36
C ASP A 71 -13.60 3.37 -16.28
N LYS A 72 -13.50 3.93 -15.06
CA LYS A 72 -12.83 5.21 -14.80
C LYS A 72 -11.62 5.04 -13.89
N PRO A 73 -10.44 4.70 -14.46
CA PRO A 73 -9.19 4.67 -13.72
C PRO A 73 -8.83 6.04 -13.16
N ILE A 74 -8.32 6.09 -11.93
CA ILE A 74 -7.77 7.28 -11.30
C ILE A 74 -6.25 7.13 -11.11
N PRO A 75 -5.47 8.21 -11.31
CA PRO A 75 -4.06 8.19 -10.99
C PRO A 75 -3.88 8.19 -9.47
N ILE A 76 -2.97 7.35 -8.99
CA ILE A 76 -2.62 7.28 -7.58
C ILE A 76 -1.10 7.38 -7.39
N ASN A 77 -0.70 7.89 -6.24
CA ASN A 77 0.69 7.97 -5.81
C ASN A 77 0.77 7.49 -4.36
N GLU A 78 1.41 6.35 -4.12
CA GLU A 78 1.44 5.71 -2.81
C GLU A 78 2.86 5.41 -2.38
N TYR A 79 3.10 5.54 -1.07
CA TYR A 79 4.37 5.18 -0.45
C TYR A 79 4.15 3.97 0.44
N VAL A 80 4.43 2.78 -0.10
CA VAL A 80 4.22 1.51 0.59
C VAL A 80 5.48 1.12 1.35
N VAL A 81 5.33 0.81 2.63
CA VAL A 81 6.41 0.36 3.51
C VAL A 81 6.44 -1.16 3.50
N PHE A 82 7.53 -1.72 2.98
CA PHE A 82 7.86 -3.13 3.08
C PHE A 82 8.78 -3.36 4.27
N GLN A 83 8.58 -4.45 5.00
CA GLN A 83 9.39 -4.84 6.14
C GLN A 83 9.85 -6.29 6.01
N LYS A 84 11.09 -6.56 6.40
CA LYS A 84 11.68 -7.88 6.55
C LYS A 84 12.39 -7.96 7.89
N THR A 85 12.38 -9.11 8.54
CA THR A 85 13.23 -9.39 9.71
C THR A 85 14.18 -10.55 9.45
N THR A 86 15.35 -10.56 10.07
CA THR A 86 16.29 -11.68 10.06
C THR A 86 16.40 -12.32 11.44
N GLY A 87 17.10 -13.44 11.54
CA GLY A 87 17.23 -14.24 12.76
C GLY A 87 16.40 -15.55 12.68
N PRO A 88 16.34 -16.32 13.77
CA PRO A 88 15.63 -17.59 13.83
C PRO A 88 14.15 -17.49 13.42
N ASP A 89 13.49 -16.40 13.83
CA ASP A 89 12.09 -16.10 13.51
C ASP A 89 11.96 -14.98 12.45
N GLY A 90 12.93 -14.94 11.52
CA GLY A 90 12.93 -13.98 10.43
C GLY A 90 11.68 -14.06 9.56
N THR A 91 11.23 -12.91 9.05
CA THR A 91 10.07 -12.82 8.15
C THR A 91 10.54 -12.44 6.74
N PRO A 92 9.85 -12.88 5.68
CA PRO A 92 10.11 -12.39 4.33
C PRO A 92 9.69 -10.91 4.20
N TRP A 93 9.92 -10.31 3.03
CA TRP A 93 9.37 -8.98 2.75
C TRP A 93 7.84 -9.02 2.77
N LEU A 94 7.24 -8.27 3.68
CA LEU A 94 5.80 -8.12 3.85
C LEU A 94 5.42 -6.64 3.81
N ILE A 95 4.21 -6.34 3.35
CA ILE A 95 3.67 -4.97 3.45
C ILE A 95 3.41 -4.67 4.93
N TYR A 96 4.19 -3.76 5.51
CA TYR A 96 4.00 -3.32 6.88
C TYR A 96 2.89 -2.27 6.99
N GLY A 97 2.87 -1.36 6.02
CA GLY A 97 1.88 -0.29 5.94
C GLY A 97 2.12 0.64 4.76
N LYS A 98 1.49 1.80 4.83
CA LYS A 98 1.60 2.89 3.87
C LYS A 98 1.93 4.15 4.66
N LEU A 99 2.81 5.00 4.14
CA LEU A 99 2.94 6.35 4.69
C LEU A 99 1.68 7.11 4.33
N GLU A 100 1.02 7.71 5.33
CA GLU A 100 -0.02 8.68 5.03
C GLU A 100 0.59 9.77 4.14
N GLU A 101 -0.14 10.24 3.14
CA GLU A 101 0.21 11.49 2.48
C GLU A 101 0.22 12.54 3.59
N THR A 102 1.40 12.81 4.11
CA THR A 102 1.59 14.03 4.86
C THR A 102 1.30 15.11 3.85
N LYS A 103 0.29 15.95 4.11
CA LYS A 103 -0.04 17.13 3.29
C LYS A 103 1.10 18.17 3.30
N PHE A 104 2.35 17.73 3.30
CA PHE A 104 3.52 18.55 3.09
C PHE A 104 3.68 18.75 1.58
N LEU A 105 2.83 19.63 1.06
CA LEU A 105 3.26 20.53 0.00
C LEU A 105 4.41 21.35 0.59
N VAL A 106 5.64 20.88 0.41
CA VAL A 106 6.78 21.79 0.36
C VAL A 106 7.05 22.00 -1.13
N PRO A 107 6.68 23.16 -1.70
CA PRO A 107 7.03 23.45 -3.08
C PRO A 107 8.55 23.47 -3.20
N TYR A 108 9.11 22.52 -3.93
CA TYR A 108 10.49 22.60 -4.39
C TYR A 108 10.53 23.63 -5.52
N LYS A 109 10.98 24.85 -5.19
CA LYS A 109 11.39 25.84 -6.19
C LYS A 109 12.76 25.40 -6.72
N LYS A 110 12.84 25.23 -8.04
CA LYS A 110 14.10 25.43 -8.77
C LYS A 110 14.17 26.89 -9.19
#